data_AF-Q86E26-F1
#
_entry.id   AF-Q86E26-F1
#
_cell.length_a   1.000
_cell.length_b   1.000
_cell.length_c   1.000
_cell.angle_alpha   90.00
_cell.angle_beta   90.00
_cell.angle_gamma   90.00
#
_symmetry.space_group_name_H-M   'P 1'
#
loop_
_entity.id
_entity.type
_entity.pdbx_description
1 polymer ?
#
loop_
_entity_poly.entity_id
_entity_poly.type
_entity_poly.pdbx_seq_one_letter_code
_entity_poly.pdbx_strand_id
1 'polypeptide(L)'
;MKSLKKNRAKSSPTKKKINDSANGVSEKCLKPGDSFQCKVRLLDDSQLPIEFSMKKTDIGSLLFRQVCQSVGDLIECDYFGLRYTDKENIRQWLELDKSVYKQLKDCKSFVVNFRVKHYPPDPVHDLAQSLSRYLMYLQIRRDLTQGRLLCPASIVGKLGALVAQAEIGDAPTENVEVSTGDVVCCAPPSLYDTRLNSVESTEFANMSTTNNCDQSIQEETLDYAACCNMLRKLTR
;
A
#
# COMPACT_ATOMS: atom_id res chain seq x y z
N MET A 1 17.35 94.47 -28.63
CA MET A 1 16.14 95.07 -28.02
C MET A 1 16.09 94.75 -26.51
N LYS A 2 15.09 95.27 -25.78
CA LYS A 2 14.86 95.15 -24.32
C LYS A 2 15.07 93.70 -23.82
N SER A 3 15.75 93.37 -22.71
CA SER A 3 15.87 93.91 -21.34
C SER A 3 14.97 93.22 -20.29
N LEU A 4 15.60 92.27 -19.56
CA LEU A 4 15.49 92.00 -18.10
C LEU A 4 14.12 92.07 -17.37
N LYS A 5 13.62 90.90 -16.92
CA LYS A 5 13.33 90.48 -15.51
C LYS A 5 12.26 89.37 -15.44
N LYS A 6 12.02 88.62 -14.35
CA LYS A 6 12.82 87.89 -13.33
C LYS A 6 11.83 87.21 -12.35
N ASN A 7 12.25 86.17 -11.61
CA ASN A 7 11.59 85.50 -10.46
C ASN A 7 10.60 84.36 -10.83
N ARG A 8 10.55 83.16 -10.20
CA ARG A 8 10.79 82.65 -8.81
C ARG A 8 9.52 82.73 -7.94
N ALA A 9 9.12 81.75 -7.11
CA ALA A 9 9.70 80.44 -6.74
C ALA A 9 8.86 79.26 -7.36
N LYS A 10 8.57 78.07 -6.79
CA LYS A 10 8.78 77.29 -5.52
C LYS A 10 8.56 75.79 -5.90
N SER A 11 8.90 74.72 -5.17
CA SER A 11 9.56 74.50 -3.87
C SER A 11 10.36 73.18 -3.85
N SER A 12 11.44 73.13 -3.09
CA SER A 12 12.34 71.99 -2.80
C SER A 12 11.99 71.29 -1.45
N PRO A 13 12.74 70.28 -0.93
CA PRO A 13 13.66 69.27 -1.52
C PRO A 13 13.37 67.80 -1.07
N THR A 14 14.17 66.84 -1.53
CA THR A 14 14.20 65.42 -1.11
C THR A 14 15.04 65.14 0.16
N LYS A 15 14.75 64.03 0.89
CA LYS A 15 15.76 63.03 1.35
C LYS A 15 15.22 61.75 2.04
N LYS A 16 15.56 60.60 1.45
CA LYS A 16 15.87 59.24 2.01
C LYS A 16 15.17 58.69 3.28
N LYS A 17 14.60 57.49 3.14
CA LYS A 17 14.95 56.21 3.83
C LYS A 17 14.55 55.04 2.89
N ILE A 18 15.46 54.12 2.54
CA ILE A 18 15.84 52.85 3.19
C ILE A 18 14.81 51.72 2.98
N ASN A 19 15.33 50.51 2.71
CA ASN A 19 14.67 49.32 2.16
C ASN A 19 13.65 48.67 3.12
N ASP A 20 12.82 47.76 2.59
CA ASP A 20 13.01 46.32 2.83
C ASP A 20 12.25 45.44 1.81
N SER A 21 12.72 44.19 1.61
CA SER A 21 12.15 43.25 0.62
C SER A 21 11.21 42.23 1.27
N ALA A 22 9.91 42.42 1.12
CA ALA A 22 8.91 41.41 1.48
C ALA A 22 8.68 40.43 0.31
N ASN A 23 9.20 39.21 0.43
CA ASN A 23 9.07 38.18 -0.60
C ASN A 23 7.66 37.55 -0.58
N GLY A 24 6.73 38.10 -1.36
CA GLY A 24 5.34 37.66 -1.42
C GLY A 24 5.18 36.30 -2.10
N VAL A 25 5.18 35.22 -1.32
CA VAL A 25 4.78 33.88 -1.78
C VAL A 25 3.30 33.94 -2.17
N SER A 26 3.00 33.82 -3.46
CA SER A 26 1.62 33.87 -3.95
C SER A 26 0.88 32.56 -3.64
N GLU A 27 0.10 32.52 -2.56
CA GLU A 27 -0.89 31.48 -2.35
C GLU A 27 -1.92 31.51 -3.49
N LYS A 28 -1.76 30.60 -4.47
CA LYS A 28 -2.69 30.47 -5.58
C LYS A 28 -3.98 29.83 -5.07
N CYS A 29 -4.98 30.68 -4.83
CA CYS A 29 -6.35 30.28 -4.53
C CYS A 29 -6.80 29.16 -5.48
N LEU A 30 -7.14 28.00 -4.90
CA LEU A 30 -7.48 26.80 -5.65
C LEU A 30 -8.86 26.96 -6.28
N LYS A 31 -8.95 26.84 -7.61
CA LYS A 31 -10.23 26.87 -8.31
C LYS A 31 -11.05 25.63 -7.92
N PRO A 32 -12.36 25.74 -7.62
CA PRO A 32 -13.20 24.62 -7.17
C PRO A 32 -13.34 23.42 -8.12
N GLY A 33 -12.74 23.45 -9.32
CA GLY A 33 -12.76 22.37 -10.30
C GLY A 33 -11.41 21.67 -10.53
N ASP A 34 -10.34 22.01 -9.79
CA ASP A 34 -8.99 21.46 -10.02
C ASP A 34 -8.58 20.29 -9.12
N SER A 35 -9.45 19.85 -8.19
CA SER A 35 -9.27 18.64 -7.37
C SER A 35 -10.18 17.48 -7.78
N PHE A 36 -9.82 16.27 -7.36
CA PHE A 36 -10.61 15.04 -7.49
C PHE A 36 -10.29 14.08 -6.33
N GLN A 37 -11.20 13.16 -6.02
CA GLN A 37 -10.94 12.08 -5.06
C GLN A 37 -10.39 10.84 -5.78
N CYS A 38 -9.30 10.27 -5.25
CA CYS A 38 -8.76 8.99 -5.69
C CYS A 38 -8.88 7.96 -4.55
N LYS A 39 -9.44 6.78 -4.83
CA LYS A 39 -9.61 5.72 -3.82
C LYS A 39 -8.56 4.63 -4.02
N VAL A 40 -7.85 4.27 -2.97
CA VAL A 40 -6.78 3.27 -2.98
C VAL A 40 -7.23 2.03 -2.23
N ARG A 41 -7.37 0.90 -2.93
CA ARG A 41 -7.60 -0.41 -2.31
C ARG A 41 -6.30 -1.00 -1.81
N LEU A 42 -6.28 -1.44 -0.55
CA LEU A 42 -5.15 -2.11 0.09
C LEU A 42 -5.07 -3.60 -0.31
N LEU A 43 -3.95 -4.25 0.04
CA LEU A 43 -3.42 -5.44 -0.65
C LEU A 43 -4.40 -6.60 -0.83
N ASP A 44 -5.10 -6.98 0.23
CA ASP A 44 -6.01 -8.12 0.28
C ASP A 44 -7.49 -7.77 -0.01
N ASP A 45 -7.83 -6.48 -0.08
CA ASP A 45 -9.18 -5.89 -0.05
C ASP A 45 -10.00 -6.17 1.25
N SER A 46 -9.37 -6.49 2.39
CA SER A 46 -10.10 -6.64 3.67
C SER A 46 -10.54 -5.28 4.25
N GLN A 47 -9.70 -4.25 4.07
CA GLN A 47 -9.94 -2.89 4.54
C GLN A 47 -10.69 -2.05 3.50
N LEU A 48 -11.47 -1.06 3.98
CA LEU A 48 -12.11 -0.07 3.11
C LEU A 48 -11.05 0.73 2.31
N PRO A 49 -11.37 1.19 1.09
CA PRO A 49 -10.43 1.97 0.30
C PRO A 49 -10.11 3.32 0.96
N ILE A 50 -8.83 3.67 1.07
CA ILE A 50 -8.41 4.98 1.58
C ILE A 50 -8.68 6.04 0.49
N GLU A 51 -9.27 7.18 0.87
CA GLU A 51 -9.59 8.26 -0.07
C GLU A 51 -8.58 9.42 0.04
N PHE A 52 -8.00 9.81 -1.11
CA PHE A 52 -7.01 10.87 -1.22
C PHE A 52 -7.55 12.00 -2.10
N SER A 53 -7.59 13.22 -1.55
CA SER A 53 -7.94 14.44 -2.27
C SER A 53 -6.72 14.94 -3.05
N MET A 54 -6.74 14.77 -4.36
CA MET A 54 -5.62 15.05 -5.28
C MET A 54 -5.95 16.23 -6.18
N LYS A 55 -4.96 17.04 -6.59
CA LYS A 55 -5.12 18.02 -7.66
C LYS A 55 -4.87 17.36 -9.01
N LYS A 56 -5.49 17.87 -10.09
CA LYS A 56 -5.30 17.35 -11.46
C LYS A 56 -3.85 17.40 -11.95
N THR A 57 -3.04 18.30 -11.37
CA THR A 57 -1.60 18.43 -11.59
C THR A 57 -0.76 17.33 -10.96
N ASP A 58 -1.26 16.65 -9.93
CA ASP A 58 -0.44 15.84 -9.04
C ASP A 58 -0.05 14.50 -9.68
N ILE A 59 1.21 14.12 -9.47
CA ILE A 59 1.84 12.96 -10.12
C ILE A 59 1.81 11.70 -9.24
N GLY A 60 1.97 10.53 -9.87
CA GLY A 60 1.83 9.23 -9.20
C GLY A 60 2.75 9.05 -7.99
N SER A 61 3.95 9.62 -7.98
CA SER A 61 4.88 9.58 -6.83
C SER A 61 4.34 10.30 -5.59
N LEU A 62 3.52 11.35 -5.75
CA LEU A 62 2.90 12.03 -4.61
C LEU A 62 1.86 11.13 -3.94
N LEU A 63 0.95 10.56 -4.74
CA LEU A 63 -0.06 9.61 -4.26
C LEU A 63 0.59 8.36 -3.68
N PHE A 64 1.60 7.80 -4.33
CA PHE A 64 2.30 6.60 -3.86
C PHE A 64 3.01 6.85 -2.53
N ARG A 65 3.70 7.98 -2.38
CA ARG A 65 4.31 8.37 -1.09
C ARG A 65 3.25 8.55 -0.01
N GLN A 66 2.13 9.21 -0.30
CA GLN A 66 1.01 9.34 0.66
C GLN A 66 0.46 7.98 1.08
N VAL A 67 0.28 7.04 0.15
CA VAL A 67 -0.15 5.66 0.45
C VAL A 67 0.87 4.94 1.32
N CYS A 68 2.17 5.03 1.02
CA CYS A 68 3.23 4.41 1.82
C CYS A 68 3.26 4.95 3.26
N GLN A 69 2.97 6.25 3.46
CA GLN A 69 2.80 6.84 4.79
C GLN A 69 1.52 6.32 5.46
N SER A 70 0.38 6.34 4.77
CA SER A 70 -0.91 5.90 5.33
C SER A 70 -1.00 4.42 5.71
N VAL A 71 -0.12 3.54 5.20
CA VAL A 71 -0.04 2.13 5.64
C VAL A 71 0.91 1.89 6.82
N GLY A 72 1.50 2.95 7.40
CA GLY A 72 2.41 2.86 8.55
C GLY A 72 3.88 3.16 8.21
N ASP A 73 4.13 4.19 7.39
CA ASP A 73 5.46 4.62 6.96
C ASP A 73 6.33 3.48 6.39
N LEU A 74 5.86 2.90 5.28
CA LEU A 74 6.58 1.90 4.50
C LEU A 74 7.83 2.51 3.84
N ILE A 75 9.01 2.05 4.26
CA ILE A 75 10.32 2.49 3.72
C ILE A 75 10.67 1.72 2.44
N GLU A 76 10.48 0.40 2.45
CA GLU A 76 10.88 -0.53 1.38
C GLU A 76 9.85 -0.55 0.23
N CYS A 77 9.47 0.64 -0.22
CA CYS A 77 8.36 0.85 -1.14
C CYS A 77 8.60 0.35 -2.58
N ASP A 78 9.85 0.12 -3.01
CA ASP A 78 10.20 -0.31 -4.37
C ASP A 78 9.64 -1.68 -4.78
N TYR A 79 9.35 -2.55 -3.80
CA TYR A 79 8.65 -3.83 -4.02
C TYR A 79 7.17 -3.65 -4.40
N PHE A 80 6.60 -2.47 -4.17
CA PHE A 80 5.17 -2.17 -4.27
C PHE A 80 4.85 -1.21 -5.43
N GLY A 81 3.56 -1.01 -5.70
CA GLY A 81 3.09 -0.04 -6.67
C GLY A 81 1.59 0.18 -6.63
N LEU A 82 1.10 1.15 -7.40
CA LEU A 82 -0.31 1.39 -7.62
C LEU A 82 -0.72 0.83 -8.98
N ARG A 83 -1.79 0.02 -9.03
CA ARG A 83 -2.29 -0.62 -10.25
C ARG A 83 -3.76 -0.28 -10.48
N TYR A 84 -4.10 0.18 -11.68
CA TYR A 84 -5.46 0.48 -12.09
C TYR A 84 -5.94 -0.45 -13.21
N THR A 85 -7.21 -0.32 -13.56
CA THR A 85 -7.81 -1.00 -14.72
C THR A 85 -8.23 0.08 -15.70
N ASP A 86 -7.71 0.02 -16.93
CA ASP A 86 -7.98 1.03 -17.95
C ASP A 86 -9.34 0.85 -18.63
N LYS A 87 -9.63 1.70 -19.62
CA LYS A 87 -10.86 1.70 -20.42
C LYS A 87 -11.07 0.38 -21.20
N GLU A 88 -9.99 -0.32 -21.54
CA GLU A 88 -9.99 -1.61 -22.27
C GLU A 88 -10.08 -2.80 -21.31
N ASN A 89 -10.10 -2.54 -20.00
CA ASN A 89 -10.09 -3.48 -18.88
C ASN A 89 -8.73 -4.18 -18.65
N ILE A 90 -7.66 -3.65 -19.25
CA ILE A 90 -6.30 -4.13 -19.04
C ILE A 90 -5.76 -3.56 -17.73
N ARG A 91 -4.92 -4.33 -17.03
CA ARG A 91 -4.36 -3.96 -15.71
C ARG A 91 -3.05 -3.20 -15.90
N GLN A 92 -3.07 -1.89 -15.67
CA GLN A 92 -1.92 -1.01 -15.85
C GLN A 92 -1.29 -0.62 -14.50
N TRP A 93 0.04 -0.54 -14.45
CA TRP A 93 0.73 0.11 -13.34
C TRP A 93 0.69 1.63 -13.52
N LEU A 94 0.49 2.35 -12.42
CA LEU A 94 0.50 3.82 -12.41
C LEU A 94 1.94 4.33 -12.55
N GLU A 95 2.16 5.16 -13.56
CA GLU A 95 3.44 5.80 -13.83
C GLU A 95 3.65 6.96 -12.84
N LEU A 96 4.73 6.90 -12.06
CA LEU A 96 4.94 7.77 -10.89
C LEU A 96 5.39 9.20 -11.26
N ASP A 97 5.97 9.38 -12.45
CA ASP A 97 6.37 10.66 -13.05
C ASP A 97 5.19 11.43 -13.67
N LYS A 98 4.08 10.76 -13.96
CA LYS A 98 2.93 11.32 -14.70
C LYS A 98 1.76 11.67 -13.79
N SER A 99 0.97 12.66 -14.21
CA SER A 99 -0.25 13.09 -13.53
C SER A 99 -1.22 11.91 -13.33
N VAL A 100 -1.68 11.71 -12.09
CA VAL A 100 -2.64 10.65 -11.75
C VAL A 100 -3.95 10.88 -12.49
N TYR A 101 -4.41 12.13 -12.55
CA TYR A 101 -5.63 12.49 -13.28
C TYR A 101 -5.53 12.17 -14.77
N LYS A 102 -4.38 12.45 -15.43
CA LYS A 102 -4.20 12.15 -16.86
C LYS A 102 -4.23 10.66 -17.17
N GLN A 103 -3.80 9.80 -16.24
CA GLN A 103 -3.84 8.34 -16.38
C GLN A 103 -5.25 7.77 -16.13
N LEU A 104 -5.98 8.32 -15.15
CA LEU A 104 -7.27 7.78 -14.70
C LEU A 104 -8.51 8.41 -15.36
N LYS A 105 -8.41 9.59 -15.99
CA LYS A 105 -9.56 10.36 -16.51
C LYS A 105 -10.48 9.61 -17.50
N ASP A 106 -9.93 8.65 -18.26
CA ASP A 106 -10.68 7.88 -19.26
C ASP A 106 -11.07 6.49 -18.72
N CYS A 107 -10.75 6.19 -17.46
CA CYS A 107 -11.06 4.92 -16.80
C CYS A 107 -12.45 4.99 -16.14
N LYS A 108 -13.04 3.81 -15.87
CA LYS A 108 -14.39 3.69 -15.27
C LYS A 108 -14.55 4.35 -13.90
N SER A 109 -13.45 4.59 -13.18
CA SER A 109 -13.44 5.24 -11.86
C SER A 109 -12.02 5.65 -11.47
N PHE A 110 -11.88 6.65 -10.59
CA PHE A 110 -10.61 7.03 -9.96
C PHE A 110 -10.23 6.08 -8.81
N VAL A 111 -10.22 4.77 -9.09
CA VAL A 111 -9.86 3.71 -8.13
C VAL A 111 -8.58 3.03 -8.57
N VAL A 112 -7.59 3.00 -7.67
CA VAL A 112 -6.33 2.27 -7.85
C VAL A 112 -6.18 1.21 -6.77
N ASN A 113 -5.27 0.26 -6.98
CA ASN A 113 -4.97 -0.82 -6.06
C ASN A 113 -3.50 -0.71 -5.66
N PHE A 114 -3.20 -0.51 -4.37
CA PHE A 114 -1.87 -0.78 -3.85
C PHE A 114 -1.63 -2.30 -3.92
N ARG A 115 -0.52 -2.74 -4.52
CA ARG A 115 -0.18 -4.16 -4.79
C ARG A 115 1.33 -4.34 -4.79
N VAL A 116 1.81 -5.55 -4.50
CA VAL A 116 3.22 -5.93 -4.76
C VAL A 116 3.46 -5.96 -6.28
N LYS A 117 4.55 -5.33 -6.71
CA LYS A 117 5.02 -5.25 -8.10
C LYS A 117 6.08 -6.32 -8.37
N HIS A 118 7.00 -6.52 -7.43
CA HIS A 118 8.08 -7.50 -7.49
C HIS A 118 8.14 -8.24 -6.15
N TYR A 119 8.22 -9.57 -6.19
CA TYR A 119 8.45 -10.38 -5.01
C TYR A 119 9.97 -10.55 -4.80
N PRO A 120 10.51 -10.34 -3.59
CA PRO A 120 11.89 -10.72 -3.27
C PRO A 120 12.05 -12.25 -3.34
N PRO A 121 13.26 -12.76 -3.64
CA PRO A 121 13.55 -14.19 -3.58
C PRO A 121 13.45 -14.75 -2.15
N ASP A 122 13.85 -13.98 -1.13
CA ASP A 122 13.63 -14.31 0.29
C ASP A 122 12.93 -13.14 1.03
N PRO A 123 11.60 -13.14 1.19
CA PRO A 123 10.87 -12.09 1.91
C PRO A 123 11.13 -12.06 3.42
N VAL A 124 11.87 -13.02 3.99
CA VAL A 124 12.26 -13.02 5.41
C VAL A 124 13.62 -12.33 5.58
N HIS A 125 14.55 -12.53 4.65
CA HIS A 125 15.89 -11.93 4.66
C HIS A 125 15.96 -10.57 3.95
N ASP A 126 15.40 -10.45 2.74
CA ASP A 126 15.56 -9.27 1.85
C ASP A 126 14.70 -8.06 2.25
N LEU A 127 13.82 -8.23 3.24
CA LEU A 127 12.93 -7.21 3.79
C LEU A 127 13.26 -6.98 5.26
N ALA A 128 13.86 -5.83 5.58
CA ALA A 128 14.22 -5.45 6.94
C ALA A 128 12.99 -5.03 7.78
N GLN A 129 12.04 -4.29 7.20
CA GLN A 129 10.89 -3.75 7.94
C GLN A 129 9.80 -4.81 8.11
N SER A 130 9.37 -5.03 9.35
CA SER A 130 8.30 -5.99 9.70
C SER A 130 6.98 -5.70 8.96
N LEU A 131 6.66 -4.43 8.75
CA LEU A 131 5.53 -3.99 7.93
C LEU A 131 5.63 -4.50 6.48
N SER A 132 6.80 -4.42 5.84
CA SER A 132 7.00 -4.92 4.47
C SER A 132 6.73 -6.41 4.39
N ARG A 133 7.22 -7.19 5.36
CA ARG A 133 6.98 -8.65 5.46
C ARG A 133 5.50 -8.97 5.65
N TYR A 134 4.81 -8.24 6.52
CA TYR A 134 3.36 -8.38 6.73
C TYR A 134 2.53 -8.00 5.49
N LEU A 135 2.88 -6.90 4.83
CA LEU A 135 2.27 -6.49 3.56
C LEU A 135 2.49 -7.55 2.47
N MET A 136 3.70 -8.11 2.36
CA MET A 136 4.00 -9.22 1.45
C MET A 136 3.10 -10.44 1.72
N TYR A 137 2.92 -10.81 2.99
CA TYR A 137 1.98 -11.86 3.41
C TYR A 137 0.53 -11.57 2.96
N LEU A 138 0.00 -10.36 3.17
CA LEU A 138 -1.36 -10.00 2.75
C LEU A 138 -1.57 -10.17 1.23
N GLN A 139 -0.58 -9.80 0.43
CA GLN A 139 -0.63 -10.00 -1.02
C GLN A 139 -0.56 -11.49 -1.41
N ILE A 140 0.28 -12.29 -0.75
CA ILE A 140 0.39 -13.74 -1.00
C ILE A 140 -0.91 -14.45 -0.59
N ARG A 141 -1.48 -14.14 0.57
CA ARG A 141 -2.80 -14.64 1.04
C ARG A 141 -3.90 -14.36 0.01
N ARG A 142 -3.91 -13.14 -0.56
CA ARG A 142 -4.82 -12.80 -1.67
C ARG A 142 -4.55 -13.63 -2.92
N ASP A 143 -3.31 -13.74 -3.37
CA ASP A 143 -3.02 -14.37 -4.65
C ASP A 143 -3.18 -15.90 -4.58
N LEU A 144 -3.03 -16.52 -3.40
CA LEU A 144 -3.48 -17.89 -3.13
C LEU A 144 -5.02 -18.01 -3.18
N THR A 145 -5.75 -17.19 -2.41
CA THR A 145 -7.23 -17.26 -2.36
C THR A 145 -7.92 -16.92 -3.69
N GLN A 146 -7.30 -16.09 -4.53
CA GLN A 146 -7.77 -15.75 -5.88
C GLN A 146 -7.29 -16.70 -6.98
N GLY A 147 -6.56 -17.78 -6.66
CA GLY A 147 -6.06 -18.74 -7.64
C GLY A 147 -4.99 -18.18 -8.59
N ARG A 148 -4.30 -17.11 -8.16
CA ARG A 148 -3.24 -16.41 -8.92
C ARG A 148 -1.84 -16.93 -8.61
N LEU A 149 -1.66 -17.60 -7.48
CA LEU A 149 -0.41 -18.26 -7.07
C LEU A 149 -0.67 -19.76 -6.90
N LEU A 150 -0.14 -20.57 -7.81
CA LEU A 150 -0.29 -22.02 -7.75
C LEU A 150 0.48 -22.61 -6.56
N CYS A 151 -0.04 -23.70 -6.00
CA CYS A 151 0.45 -24.29 -4.77
C CYS A 151 0.17 -25.81 -4.77
N PRO A 152 1.14 -26.67 -4.42
CA PRO A 152 0.90 -28.11 -4.24
C PRO A 152 -0.10 -28.38 -3.11
N ALA A 153 -1.11 -29.24 -3.34
CA ALA A 153 -2.12 -29.52 -2.32
C ALA A 153 -1.53 -30.11 -1.03
N SER A 154 -0.41 -30.84 -1.13
CA SER A 154 0.38 -31.36 -0.01
C SER A 154 0.82 -30.30 1.00
N ILE A 155 0.90 -29.02 0.61
CA ILE A 155 1.19 -27.90 1.52
C ILE A 155 0.01 -26.92 1.69
N VAL A 156 -1.08 -27.02 0.92
CA VAL A 156 -2.26 -26.15 1.07
C VAL A 156 -2.85 -26.25 2.47
N GLY A 157 -2.96 -27.45 3.04
CA GLY A 157 -3.45 -27.63 4.42
C GLY A 157 -2.55 -26.93 5.45
N LYS A 158 -1.23 -27.02 5.29
CA LYS A 158 -0.24 -26.34 6.14
C LYS A 158 -0.32 -24.82 6.00
N LEU A 159 -0.47 -24.30 4.78
CA LEU A 159 -0.67 -22.87 4.55
C LEU A 159 -2.00 -22.37 5.15
N GLY A 160 -3.09 -23.13 5.03
CA GLY A 160 -4.37 -22.80 5.65
C GLY A 160 -4.28 -22.75 7.18
N ALA A 161 -3.59 -23.71 7.80
CA ALA A 161 -3.36 -23.71 9.25
C ALA A 161 -2.50 -22.52 9.70
N LEU A 162 -1.41 -22.19 8.97
CA LEU A 162 -0.56 -21.03 9.29
C LEU A 162 -1.29 -19.69 9.11
N VAL A 163 -2.16 -19.58 8.10
CA VAL A 163 -3.03 -18.41 7.89
C VAL A 163 -4.05 -18.28 9.03
N ALA A 164 -4.70 -19.38 9.43
CA ALA A 164 -5.63 -19.37 10.57
C ALA A 164 -4.93 -18.99 11.89
N GLN A 165 -3.76 -19.57 12.18
CA GLN A 165 -2.92 -19.19 13.34
C GLN A 165 -2.55 -17.70 13.33
N ALA A 166 -2.30 -17.11 12.15
CA ALA A 166 -1.97 -15.69 12.00
C ALA A 166 -3.18 -14.73 12.10
N GLU A 167 -4.41 -15.25 12.02
CA GLU A 167 -5.66 -14.45 12.10
C GLU A 167 -6.42 -14.65 13.42
N ILE A 168 -6.37 -15.85 13.98
CA ILE A 168 -7.14 -16.29 15.16
C ILE A 168 -6.26 -16.38 16.42
N GLY A 169 -4.95 -16.59 16.27
CA GLY A 169 -4.03 -16.90 17.36
C GLY A 169 -3.97 -18.40 17.65
N ASP A 170 -3.49 -18.73 18.85
CA ASP A 170 -3.29 -20.12 19.29
C ASP A 170 -4.60 -20.90 19.41
N ALA A 171 -4.59 -22.17 18.99
CA ALA A 171 -5.69 -23.09 19.23
C ALA A 171 -5.91 -23.28 20.75
N PRO A 172 -7.17 -23.29 21.25
CA PRO A 172 -7.43 -23.43 22.68
C PRO A 172 -6.94 -24.78 23.18
N THR A 173 -6.09 -24.77 24.21
CA THR A 173 -5.69 -26.00 24.90
C THR A 173 -6.90 -26.55 25.66
N GLU A 174 -7.34 -27.75 25.29
CA GLU A 174 -8.56 -28.39 25.83
C GLU A 174 -8.36 -28.93 27.26
N ASN A 175 -8.20 -28.01 28.20
CA ASN A 175 -8.20 -28.19 29.66
C ASN A 175 -8.90 -27.01 30.38
N VAL A 176 -9.91 -26.40 29.74
CA VAL A 176 -10.77 -25.37 30.35
C VAL A 176 -12.05 -26.03 30.82
N GLU A 177 -12.23 -26.17 32.13
CA GLU A 177 -13.51 -26.53 32.73
C GLU A 177 -14.56 -25.47 32.37
N VAL A 178 -15.72 -25.89 31.85
CA VAL A 178 -16.74 -24.97 31.35
C VAL A 178 -17.42 -24.24 32.50
N SER A 179 -16.97 -23.02 32.77
CA SER A 179 -17.73 -22.01 33.49
C SER A 179 -18.23 -20.96 32.48
N THR A 180 -19.55 -20.79 32.40
CA THR A 180 -20.19 -19.92 31.40
C THR A 180 -19.96 -18.44 31.72
N GLY A 181 -19.09 -17.78 30.97
CA GLY A 181 -18.89 -16.34 31.01
C GLY A 181 -18.13 -15.82 29.78
N ASP A 182 -18.75 -14.87 29.08
CA ASP A 182 -18.21 -13.94 28.08
C ASP A 182 -17.11 -14.43 27.10
N VAL A 183 -17.50 -14.62 25.85
CA VAL A 183 -16.58 -14.83 24.71
C VAL A 183 -15.81 -13.54 24.44
N VAL A 184 -14.63 -13.39 25.06
CA VAL A 184 -13.66 -12.36 24.71
C VAL A 184 -12.99 -12.75 23.40
N CYS A 185 -13.50 -12.21 22.30
CA CYS A 185 -12.81 -12.27 21.01
C CYS A 185 -11.48 -11.51 21.10
N CYS A 186 -10.36 -12.24 21.16
CA CYS A 186 -9.02 -11.69 20.99
C CYS A 186 -8.83 -11.21 19.54
N ALA A 187 -9.38 -10.03 19.24
CA ALA A 187 -9.12 -9.31 18.00
C ALA A 187 -7.61 -9.06 17.83
N PRO A 188 -7.08 -8.99 16.59
CA PRO A 188 -5.67 -8.68 16.37
C PRO A 188 -5.31 -7.36 17.06
N PRO A 189 -4.16 -7.28 17.76
CA PRO A 189 -3.78 -6.09 18.50
C PRO A 189 -3.83 -4.82 17.64
N SER A 190 -4.52 -3.80 18.16
CA SER A 190 -4.30 -2.43 17.72
C SER A 190 -2.81 -2.10 17.77
N LEU A 191 -2.32 -1.36 16.79
CA LEU A 191 -1.02 -0.64 16.72
C LEU A 191 -0.01 -0.92 17.85
N TYR A 192 1.22 -1.28 17.45
CA TYR A 192 2.41 -1.54 18.28
C TYR A 192 2.29 -2.73 19.28
N ASP A 193 3.06 -3.80 19.01
CA ASP A 193 3.70 -4.59 20.08
C ASP A 193 5.07 -5.09 19.61
N THR A 194 5.98 -5.29 20.55
CA THR A 194 7.45 -5.31 20.34
C THR A 194 7.98 -6.75 20.33
N ARG A 195 7.22 -7.68 19.74
CA ARG A 195 7.41 -9.14 19.88
C ARG A 195 7.95 -9.87 18.65
N LEU A 196 8.74 -9.19 17.80
CA LEU A 196 9.39 -9.83 16.63
C LEU A 196 10.85 -10.26 16.88
N ASN A 197 11.30 -10.25 18.15
CA ASN A 197 12.63 -10.71 18.59
C ASN A 197 12.53 -11.93 19.54
N SER A 198 11.84 -12.99 19.13
CA SER A 198 12.09 -14.35 19.65
C SER A 198 11.39 -15.44 18.82
N VAL A 199 12.05 -15.88 17.74
CA VAL A 199 11.85 -17.21 17.15
C VAL A 199 13.24 -17.77 16.88
N GLU A 200 13.90 -18.17 17.97
CA GLU A 200 15.17 -18.89 17.89
C GLU A 200 14.90 -20.35 17.49
N SER A 201 15.68 -20.85 16.53
CA SER A 201 15.84 -22.24 16.08
C SER A 201 14.76 -23.28 16.49
N THR A 202 13.85 -23.59 15.55
CA THR A 202 13.17 -24.90 15.53
C THR A 202 13.57 -25.67 14.26
N GLU A 203 14.42 -26.67 14.44
CA GLU A 203 14.96 -27.48 13.34
C GLU A 203 13.92 -28.47 12.80
N PHE A 204 13.30 -28.15 11.66
CA PHE A 204 12.59 -29.14 10.85
C PHE A 204 13.55 -29.81 9.86
N ALA A 205 14.49 -30.58 10.42
CA ALA A 205 15.32 -31.49 9.64
C ALA A 205 14.49 -32.61 8.99
N ASN A 206 15.01 -33.18 7.91
CA ASN A 206 14.50 -34.37 7.22
C ASN A 206 13.17 -34.23 6.45
N MET A 207 13.24 -33.62 5.26
CA MET A 207 12.69 -34.31 4.09
C MET A 207 13.65 -34.14 2.90
N SER A 208 14.06 -35.26 2.31
CA SER A 208 15.28 -35.33 1.49
C SER A 208 15.20 -34.59 0.16
N THR A 209 16.28 -33.91 -0.21
CA THR A 209 16.47 -33.32 -1.54
C THR A 209 16.69 -34.40 -2.60
N THR A 210 15.70 -34.60 -3.46
CA THR A 210 15.90 -35.14 -4.81
C THR A 210 15.33 -34.16 -5.83
N ASN A 211 16.22 -33.38 -6.46
CA ASN A 211 15.83 -32.58 -7.61
C ASN A 211 15.50 -33.51 -8.78
N ASN A 212 14.30 -33.38 -9.34
CA ASN A 212 14.11 -33.63 -10.76
C ASN A 212 12.94 -32.79 -11.29
N CYS A 213 13.27 -31.85 -12.16
CA CYS A 213 12.30 -31.10 -12.94
C CYS A 213 12.05 -31.87 -14.25
N ASP A 214 11.19 -32.90 -14.21
CA ASP A 214 10.35 -33.23 -15.37
C ASP A 214 9.22 -34.24 -15.06
N GLN A 215 8.11 -34.08 -15.79
CA GLN A 215 7.11 -35.08 -16.20
C GLN A 215 6.75 -36.24 -15.25
N SER A 216 5.63 -36.11 -14.52
CA SER A 216 4.37 -36.84 -14.83
C SER A 216 3.28 -36.57 -13.78
N ILE A 217 2.24 -35.81 -14.14
CA ILE A 217 1.02 -35.68 -13.30
C ILE A 217 -0.02 -36.67 -13.82
N GLN A 218 -0.20 -37.78 -13.11
CA GLN A 218 -1.37 -38.66 -13.24
C GLN A 218 -1.89 -39.00 -11.83
N GLU A 219 -3.22 -39.09 -11.73
CA GLU A 219 -3.96 -39.70 -10.61
C GLU A 219 -3.78 -39.10 -9.21
N GLU A 220 -3.94 -37.78 -9.11
CA GLU A 220 -5.16 -37.27 -8.44
C GLU A 220 -5.58 -35.93 -9.07
N THR A 221 -6.86 -35.75 -9.39
CA THR A 221 -7.36 -34.47 -9.92
C THR A 221 -7.45 -33.45 -8.80
N LEU A 222 -6.35 -32.74 -8.61
CA LEU A 222 -6.17 -31.65 -7.65
C LEU A 222 -7.31 -30.62 -7.77
N ASP A 223 -8.31 -30.67 -6.87
CA ASP A 223 -9.35 -29.65 -6.82
C ASP A 223 -8.80 -28.36 -6.18
N TYR A 224 -8.00 -27.65 -6.98
CA TYR A 224 -7.45 -26.36 -6.64
C TYR A 224 -8.55 -25.31 -6.41
N ALA A 225 -9.76 -25.50 -6.94
CA ALA A 225 -10.90 -24.67 -6.60
C ALA A 225 -11.38 -24.94 -5.16
N ALA A 226 -11.46 -26.21 -4.73
CA ALA A 226 -11.68 -26.57 -3.33
C ALA A 226 -10.56 -26.06 -2.41
N CYS A 227 -9.29 -26.12 -2.81
CA CYS A 227 -8.18 -25.51 -2.08
C CYS A 227 -8.39 -23.99 -1.88
N CYS A 228 -8.67 -23.25 -2.95
CA CYS A 228 -8.96 -21.81 -2.84
C CYS A 228 -10.27 -21.53 -2.09
N ASN A 229 -11.27 -22.41 -2.14
CA ASN A 229 -12.50 -22.32 -1.37
C ASN A 229 -12.26 -22.53 0.13
N MET A 230 -11.39 -23.48 0.50
CA MET A 230 -10.97 -23.72 1.90
C MET A 230 -10.25 -22.50 2.45
N LEU A 231 -9.24 -21.98 1.75
CA LEU A 231 -8.56 -20.75 2.18
C LEU A 231 -9.55 -19.58 2.30
N ARG A 232 -10.46 -19.39 1.34
CA ARG A 232 -11.52 -18.35 1.42
C ARG A 232 -12.57 -18.56 2.52
N LYS A 233 -12.60 -19.70 3.21
CA LYS A 233 -13.39 -19.93 4.44
C LYS A 233 -12.62 -19.65 5.73
N LEU A 234 -11.29 -19.63 5.68
CA LEU A 234 -10.42 -19.38 6.84
C LEU A 234 -10.03 -17.89 6.98
N THR A 235 -10.21 -17.09 5.92
CA THR A 235 -9.82 -15.66 5.86
C THR A 235 -11.05 -14.73 5.79
N ARG A 236 -12.11 -15.00 6.56
CA ARG A 236 -13.42 -14.32 6.47
C ARG A 236 -14.20 -14.36 7.78
#